data_AF-A0A5J4QVD9-F1
#
_entry.id   AF-A0A5J4QVD9-F1
#
_cell.length_a   1.000
_cell.length_b   1.000
_cell.length_c   1.000
_cell.angle_alpha   90.00
_cell.angle_beta   90.00
_cell.angle_gamma   90.00
#
_symmetry.space_group_name_H-M   'P 1'
#
loop_
_entity.id
_entity.type
_entity.pdbx_description
1 polymer ?
#
loop_
_entity_poly.entity_id
_entity_poly.type
_entity_poly.pdbx_seq_one_letter_code
_entity_poly.pdbx_strand_id
1 'polypeptide(L)' 'MVFDPFGGSGTVGKTAKALDRLFFLTEQKPVYFEYMQTKTKSQNIFNERKTKFFTLEQFKETAE' A
#
# COMPACT_ATOMS: atom_id res chain seq x y z
N MET A 1 -12.93 2.67 4.15
CA MET A 1 -11.78 1.93 3.58
C MET A 1 -11.94 1.94 2.07
N VAL A 2 -10.87 2.24 1.32
CA VAL A 2 -10.84 2.21 -0.16
C VAL A 2 -10.19 0.90 -0.59
N PHE A 3 -10.86 0.12 -1.44
CA PHE A 3 -10.32 -1.12 -1.97
C PHE A 3 -10.08 -0.98 -3.47
N ASP A 4 -8.90 -1.36 -3.93
CA ASP A 4 -8.54 -1.44 -5.34
C ASP A 4 -7.90 -2.82 -5.64
N PRO A 5 -8.59 -3.70 -6.37
CA PRO A 5 -8.05 -5.02 -6.69
C PRO A 5 -6.93 -4.99 -7.75
N PHE A 6 -6.65 -3.84 -8.38
CA PHE A 6 -5.67 -3.68 -9.45
C PHE A 6 -4.78 -2.45 -9.20
N GLY A 7 -3.98 -2.52 -8.14
CA GLY A 7 -3.24 -1.38 -7.60
C GLY A 7 -2.31 -0.68 -8.60
N GLY A 8 -1.76 -1.41 -9.58
CA GLY A 8 -0.88 -0.87 -10.62
C GLY A 8 0.27 -0.07 -10.00
N SER A 9 0.42 1.19 -10.42
CA SER A 9 1.45 2.09 -9.85
C SER A 9 1.19 2.54 -8.40
N GLY A 10 0.04 2.21 -7.81
CA GLY A 10 -0.34 2.59 -6.45
C GLY A 10 -1.01 3.96 -6.31
N THR A 11 -1.48 4.55 -7.42
CA THR A 11 -2.04 5.91 -7.43
C THR A 11 -3.24 6.07 -6.49
N VAL A 12 -4.12 5.07 -6.44
CA VAL A 12 -5.30 5.07 -5.55
C VAL A 12 -4.87 5.05 -4.08
N GLY A 13 -3.93 4.17 -3.71
CA GLY A 13 -3.40 4.11 -2.33
C GLY A 13 -2.67 5.38 -1.92
N LYS A 14 -1.87 5.97 -2.82
CA LYS A 14 -1.19 7.24 -2.57
C LYS A 14 -2.20 8.37 -2.29
N THR A 15 -3.25 8.45 -3.11
CA THR A 15 -4.30 9.48 -2.96
C THR A 15 -5.12 9.24 -1.69
N ALA A 16 -5.49 7.98 -1.41
CA ALA A 16 -6.18 7.62 -0.18
C ALA A 16 -5.36 7.98 1.06
N LYS A 17 -4.05 7.70 1.06
CA LYS A 17 -3.13 8.08 2.14
C LYS A 17 -3.07 9.60 2.33
N ALA A 18 -2.93 10.37 1.26
CA ALA A 18 -2.88 11.83 1.32
C ALA A 18 -4.17 12.46 1.87
N LEU A 19 -5.30 11.76 1.75
CA LEU A 19 -6.60 12.15 2.30
C LEU A 19 -6.91 11.51 3.67
N ASP A 20 -5.91 10.94 4.35
CA ASP A 20 -6.02 10.19 5.61
C ASP A 20 -7.05 9.04 5.61
N ARG A 21 -7.33 8.46 4.44
CA ARG A 21 -8.25 7.32 4.29
C ARG A 21 -7.48 6.01 4.42
N LEU A 22 -8.10 5.04 5.10
CA LEU A 22 -7.64 3.65 5.07
C LEU A 22 -7.84 3.07 3.67
N PHE A 23 -6.87 2.29 3.21
CA PHE A 23 -6.91 1.64 1.90
C PHE A 23 -6.36 0.21 1.94
N PHE A 24 -6.78 -0.60 0.97
CA PHE A 24 -6.28 -1.93 0.71
C PHE A 24 -6.11 -2.06 -0.81
N LEU A 25 -4.91 -2.41 -1.26
CA LEU A 25 -4.62 -2.61 -2.68
C LEU A 25 -4.11 -4.03 -2.89
N THR A 26 -4.45 -4.64 -4.02
CA THR A 26 -3.78 -5.86 -4.48
C THR A 26 -3.12 -5.62 -5.83
N GLU A 27 -1.97 -6.23 -6.05
CA GLU A 27 -1.26 -6.15 -7.32
C GLU A 27 -0.61 -7.50 -7.61
N GLN A 28 -0.81 -8.00 -8.82
CA GLN A 28 -0.34 -9.32 -9.21
C GLN A 28 1.14 -9.28 -9.63
N LYS A 29 1.58 -8.20 -10.29
CA LYS A 29 2.94 -8.11 -10.83
C LYS A 29 3.91 -7.59 -9.77
N PRO A 30 4.94 -8.38 -9.38
CA PRO A 30 5.88 -7.98 -8.32
C PRO A 30 6.59 -6.66 -8.60
N VAL A 31 6.89 -6.36 -9.87
CA VAL A 31 7.52 -5.09 -10.28
C VAL A 31 6.73 -3.86 -9.83
N TYR A 32 5.40 -3.93 -9.87
CA TYR A 32 4.54 -2.83 -9.42
C TYR A 32 4.43 -2.78 -7.89
N PHE A 33 4.40 -3.94 -7.24
CA PHE A 33 4.45 -4.04 -5.77
C PHE A 33 5.73 -3.43 -5.19
N GLU A 34 6.89 -3.80 -5.73
CA GLU A 34 8.19 -3.25 -5.37
C GLU A 34 8.28 -1.76 -5.69
N TYR A 35 7.78 -1.34 -6.86
CA TYR A 35 7.69 0.07 -7.24
C TYR A 35 6.95 0.89 -6.16
N MET A 36 5.78 0.44 -5.71
CA MET A 36 5.01 1.11 -4.65
C MET A 36 5.79 1.22 -3.34
N GLN A 37 6.53 0.19 -2.95
CA GLN A 37 7.38 0.22 -1.75
C GLN A 37 8.46 1.31 -1.85
N THR A 38 9.12 1.46 -3.00
CA THR A 38 10.15 2.49 -3.18
C THR A 38 9.60 3.91 -3.06
N LYS A 39 8.35 4.13 -3.49
CA LYS A 39 7.67 5.44 -3.44
C LYS A 39 7.11 5.80 -2.07
N THR A 40 7.10 4.86 -1.13
CA THR A 40 6.58 5.08 0.23
C THR A 40 7.65 5.64 1.18
N LYS A 41 8.92 5.65 0.76
CA LYS A 41 10.02 6.29 1.51
C LYS A 41 9.92 7.82 1.42
N SER A 42 8.96 8.43 2.11
CA SER A 42 8.96 9.88 2.32
C SER A 42 9.67 10.20 3.63
N GLN A 43 10.58 11.18 3.57
CA GLN A 43 11.25 11.80 4.71
C GLN A 43 10.28 12.73 5.46
N ASN A 44 9.10 12.24 5.83
CA ASN A 44 8.10 13.14 6.42
C ASN A 44 8.40 13.36 7.90
N ILE A 45 8.53 14.65 8.23
CA ILE A 45 8.71 15.22 9.57
C ILE A 45 7.43 15.01 10.42
N PHE A 46 6.32 14.63 9.79
CA PHE A 46 5.02 14.42 10.40
C PHE A 46 4.75 12.93 10.68
N ASN A 47 4.07 12.65 11.80
CA ASN A 47 3.63 11.31 12.22
C ASN A 47 2.51 10.76 11.31
N GLU A 48 2.85 10.37 10.09
CA GLU A 48 1.92 9.70 9.18
C GLU A 48 1.77 8.21 9.51
N ARG A 49 0.57 7.66 9.26
CA ARG A 49 0.36 6.20 9.31
C ARG A 49 1.27 5.52 8.29
N LYS A 50 2.08 4.56 8.76
CA LYS A 50 2.97 3.76 7.90
C LYS A 50 2.13 2.79 7.07
N THR A 51 2.38 2.77 5.77
CA THR A 51 1.81 1.76 4.87
C THR A 51 2.46 0.41 5.15
N LYS A 52 1.66 -0.63 5.32
CA LYS A 52 2.14 -2.01 5.41
C LYS A 52 2.09 -2.66 4.03
N PHE A 53 3.10 -3.47 3.74
CA PHE A 53 3.20 -4.25 2.52
C PHE A 53 3.33 -5.71 2.91
N PHE A 54 2.55 -6.57 2.29
CA PHE A 54 2.55 -8.00 2.55
C PHE A 54 2.64 -8.77 1.24
N THR A 55 3.43 -9.83 1.23
CA THR A 55 3.23 -10.91 0.26
C THR A 55 1.93 -11.64 0.58
N LEU A 56 1.44 -12.47 -0.36
CA LEU A 56 0.24 -13.27 -0.12
C LEU A 56 0.37 -14.15 1.13
N GLU A 57 1.53 -14.79 1.31
CA GLU A 57 1.76 -15.65 2.49
C GLU A 57 1.78 -14.85 3.79
N GLN A 58 2.50 -13.71 3.82
CA GLN A 58 2.49 -12.83 4.99
C GLN A 58 1.09 -12.29 5.31
N PHE A 59 0.25 -12.06 4.30
CA PHE A 59 -1.11 -11.60 4.52
C PHE A 59 -1.99 -12.69 5.14
N LYS A 60 -1.85 -13.96 4.72
CA LYS A 60 -2.61 -15.08 5.31
C LYS A 60 -2.34 -15.21 6.81
N GLU A 61 -1.09 -15.05 7.23
CA GLU A 61 -0.69 -15.07 8.64
C GLU A 61 -1.35 -13.96 9.49
N THR A 62 -1.87 -12.89 8.87
CA THR A 62 -2.57 -11.82 9.62
C THR A 62 -4.04 -12.11 9.91
N ALA A 63 -4.60 -13.13 9.26
CA ALA A 63 -6.01 -13.53 9.41
C ALA A 63 -6.20 -14.68 10.40
N GLU A 64 -5.10 -15.29 10.87
CA GLU A 64 -5.04 -16.27 11.96
C GLU A 64 -4.93 -15.58 13.32
#